data_AF-A0A423TJ38-F1
#
_entry.id   AF-A0A423TJ38-F1
#
_cell.length_a   1.000
_cell.length_b   1.000
_cell.length_c   1.000
_cell.angle_alpha   90.00
_cell.angle_beta   90.00
_cell.angle_gamma   90.00
#
_symmetry.space_group_name_H-M   'P 1'
#
loop_
_entity.id
_entity.type
_entity.pdbx_description
1 polymer ?
#
loop_
_entity_poly.entity_id
_entity_poly.type
_entity_poly.pdbx_seq_one_letter_code
_entity_poly.pdbx_strand_id
1 'polypeptide(L)'
;MLSARKQFSKQSVSRRRYKHFDWIHTHLTFKFPFLPIPPLPEKQISGRFEEDFIEYRMTMLQSWVERICRHPVLSQSETFHHFITCPNDEKMWKAGKRRAENDRLVGANIFQAIERPHKPLDILHVDATLDGFSTFLGRLDESVRLAQSTCLDQAKRYQMDFKREHDRVSFSFSKLSKAFETDPFNDGSGLSQALQEMSTAYEEIGTMYEMQPKHDWDPLSNLLFEYRGLIYSFSSVNSLLKDVLAKRRNAEKDAKEGRLEYDQLPHIINHSDTVAYAFEAELAHFQAVRTKDFNKAIASFLKGQISFYQKISDRLGTSLQKFIM
;
A
#
# COMPACT_ATOMS: atom_id res chain seq x y z
N MET A 1 -2.85 35.13 -1.21
CA MET A 1 -2.82 35.67 -2.59
C MET A 1 -1.51 35.26 -3.25
N LEU A 2 -1.64 34.58 -4.39
CA LEU A 2 -0.70 34.27 -5.48
C LEU A 2 0.81 34.15 -5.18
N SER A 3 1.38 32.97 -5.46
CA SER A 3 2.25 32.86 -6.65
C SER A 3 2.50 31.41 -7.08
N ALA A 4 2.16 31.16 -8.35
CA ALA A 4 2.63 30.11 -9.25
C ALA A 4 2.40 28.63 -8.87
N ARG A 5 1.32 28.06 -9.44
CA ARG A 5 1.38 26.66 -9.93
C ARG A 5 2.61 26.56 -10.83
N LYS A 6 3.68 25.92 -10.36
CA LYS A 6 4.84 25.60 -11.20
C LYS A 6 4.36 24.70 -12.34
N GLN A 7 4.31 25.28 -13.53
CA GLN A 7 4.07 24.57 -14.78
C GLN A 7 5.20 23.55 -14.95
N PHE A 8 4.86 22.26 -15.06
CA PHE A 8 5.84 21.22 -15.36
C PHE A 8 6.36 21.45 -16.79
N SER A 9 7.55 22.05 -16.94
CA SER A 9 8.23 22.17 -18.23
C SER A 9 8.60 20.77 -18.75
N LYS A 10 8.52 20.54 -20.06
CA LYS A 10 8.91 19.30 -20.80
C LYS A 10 9.85 18.41 -19.98
N GLN A 11 9.28 17.46 -19.24
CA GLN A 11 9.99 16.72 -18.18
C GLN A 11 10.99 15.75 -18.79
N SER A 12 12.29 15.96 -18.51
CA SER A 12 13.24 14.85 -18.52
C SER A 12 12.79 13.83 -17.48
N VAL A 13 12.59 12.57 -17.87
CA VAL A 13 12.21 11.49 -16.92
C VAL A 13 13.30 11.34 -15.86
N SER A 14 12.96 11.64 -14.60
CA SER A 14 13.83 11.45 -13.44
C SER A 14 13.92 9.96 -13.10
N ARG A 15 15.11 9.37 -13.22
CA ARG A 15 15.39 7.99 -12.85
C ARG A 15 15.89 7.93 -11.41
N ARG A 16 15.28 7.06 -10.60
CA ARG A 16 15.65 6.84 -9.20
C ARG A 16 15.81 5.34 -8.96
N ARG A 17 16.97 4.97 -8.42
CA ARG A 17 17.22 3.60 -7.94
C ARG A 17 16.60 3.40 -6.55
N TYR A 18 16.38 2.16 -6.15
CA TYR A 18 15.83 1.82 -4.84
C TYR A 18 16.57 2.50 -3.67
N LYS A 19 17.90 2.59 -3.71
CA LYS A 19 18.68 3.31 -2.67
C LYS A 19 18.31 4.80 -2.54
N HIS A 20 17.81 5.44 -3.60
CA HIS A 20 17.31 6.81 -3.53
C HIS A 20 15.94 6.86 -2.85
N PHE A 21 15.08 5.86 -3.08
CA PHE A 21 13.81 5.70 -2.34
C PHE A 21 14.06 5.49 -0.85
N ASP A 22 14.98 4.59 -0.49
CA ASP A 22 15.39 4.33 0.90
C ASP A 22 15.84 5.60 1.62
N TRP A 23 16.63 6.44 0.93
CA TRP A 23 17.06 7.74 1.45
C TRP A 23 15.88 8.71 1.67
N ILE A 24 15.02 8.92 0.67
CA ILE A 24 13.91 9.87 0.83
C ILE A 24 12.90 9.37 1.87
N HIS A 25 12.62 8.07 1.93
CA HIS A 25 11.77 7.50 2.97
C HIS A 25 12.33 7.83 4.36
N THR A 26 13.60 7.51 4.62
CA THR A 26 14.26 7.83 5.89
C THR A 26 14.21 9.33 6.21
N HIS A 27 14.46 10.17 5.21
CA HIS A 27 14.45 11.61 5.39
C HIS A 27 13.05 12.16 5.69
N LEU A 28 12.01 11.70 4.99
CA LEU A 28 10.63 12.10 5.26
C LEU A 28 10.17 11.64 6.64
N THR A 29 10.50 10.42 7.05
CA THR A 29 10.19 9.89 8.39
C THR A 29 10.82 10.75 9.49
N PHE A 30 12.07 11.17 9.30
CA PHE A 30 12.75 12.05 10.26
C PHE A 30 12.21 13.48 10.25
N LYS A 31 11.92 14.02 9.07
CA LYS A 31 11.43 15.40 8.92
C LYS A 31 10.02 15.60 9.46
N PHE A 32 9.13 14.61 9.27
CA PHE A 32 7.72 14.69 9.62
C PHE A 32 7.34 13.60 10.65
N PRO A 33 7.75 13.73 11.92
CA PRO A 33 7.52 12.69 12.93
C PRO A 33 6.05 12.51 13.32
N PHE A 34 5.17 13.39 12.85
CA PHE A 34 3.72 13.33 13.05
C PHE A 34 2.95 12.77 11.84
N LEU A 35 3.64 12.45 10.74
CA LEU A 35 3.03 11.90 9.53
C LEU A 35 3.44 10.43 9.34
N PRO A 36 2.48 9.50 9.15
CA PRO A 36 2.77 8.11 8.83
C PRO A 36 3.33 8.00 7.40
N ILE A 37 4.60 7.64 7.28
CA ILE A 37 5.21 7.42 5.96
C ILE A 37 4.90 5.99 5.49
N PRO A 38 4.34 5.78 4.29
CA PRO A 38 4.06 4.44 3.77
C PRO A 38 5.35 3.61 3.62
N PRO A 39 5.29 2.28 3.86
CA PRO A 39 6.46 1.43 3.80
C PRO A 39 6.98 1.27 2.38
N LEU A 40 8.29 1.11 2.23
CA LEU A 40 8.90 0.65 0.98
C LEU A 40 8.82 -0.89 0.87
N PRO A 41 8.76 -1.46 -0.33
CA PRO A 41 8.90 -2.91 -0.52
C PRO A 41 10.28 -3.39 -0.04
N GLU A 42 10.39 -4.65 0.37
CA GLU A 42 11.57 -5.16 1.06
C GLU A 42 12.88 -5.16 0.22
N LYS A 43 14.00 -5.10 0.93
CA LYS A 43 15.35 -5.29 0.39
C LYS A 43 15.62 -6.79 0.23
N GLN A 44 15.37 -7.33 -0.95
CA GLN A 44 15.75 -8.72 -1.26
C GLN A 44 17.18 -8.81 -1.81
N ILE A 45 17.97 -9.74 -1.26
CA ILE A 45 19.38 -10.01 -1.66
C ILE A 45 19.45 -11.15 -2.68
N SER A 46 18.76 -12.27 -2.42
CA SER A 46 18.61 -13.40 -3.35
C SER A 46 17.43 -13.18 -4.31
N GLY A 47 17.47 -13.69 -5.55
CA GLY A 47 16.38 -13.51 -6.51
C GLY A 47 16.14 -12.07 -6.97
N ARG A 48 17.03 -11.12 -6.65
CA ARG A 48 16.83 -9.67 -6.89
C ARG A 48 16.72 -9.25 -8.37
N PHE A 49 17.00 -10.17 -9.28
CA PHE A 49 16.95 -9.99 -10.73
C PHE A 49 15.84 -10.83 -11.38
N GLU A 50 15.03 -11.53 -10.60
CA GLU A 50 13.86 -12.25 -11.10
C GLU A 50 12.79 -11.25 -11.58
N GLU A 51 12.16 -11.56 -12.71
CA GLU A 51 11.23 -10.64 -13.38
C GLU A 51 10.01 -10.33 -12.50
N ASP A 52 9.38 -11.36 -11.91
CA ASP A 52 8.25 -11.20 -11.00
C ASP A 52 8.60 -10.32 -9.80
N PHE A 53 9.82 -10.45 -9.28
CA PHE A 53 10.30 -9.62 -8.18
C PHE A 53 10.47 -8.15 -8.58
N ILE A 54 11.00 -7.89 -9.77
CA ILE A 54 11.16 -6.53 -10.30
C ILE A 54 9.78 -5.92 -10.56
N GLU A 55 8.86 -6.65 -11.18
CA GLU A 55 7.49 -6.21 -11.46
C GLU A 55 6.74 -5.87 -10.15
N TYR A 56 6.80 -6.77 -9.17
CA TYR A 56 6.23 -6.54 -7.84
C TYR A 56 6.79 -5.28 -7.19
N ARG A 57 8.13 -5.12 -7.18
CA ARG A 57 8.78 -3.96 -6.58
C ARG A 57 8.41 -2.66 -7.31
N MET A 58 8.31 -2.67 -8.64
CA MET A 58 7.88 -1.51 -9.41
C MET A 58 6.46 -1.11 -9.04
N THR A 59 5.54 -2.08 -8.93
CA THR A 59 4.16 -1.85 -8.49
C THR A 59 4.10 -1.22 -7.10
N MET A 60 4.86 -1.75 -6.14
CA MET A 60 4.88 -1.22 -4.78
C MET A 60 5.52 0.17 -4.68
N LEU A 61 6.58 0.44 -5.45
CA LEU A 61 7.18 1.78 -5.53
C LEU A 61 6.24 2.79 -6.19
N GLN A 62 5.48 2.38 -7.22
CA GLN A 62 4.46 3.22 -7.83
C GLN A 62 3.37 3.59 -6.81
N SER A 63 2.83 2.62 -6.08
CA SER A 63 1.85 2.86 -5.01
C SER A 63 2.40 3.80 -3.93
N TRP A 64 3.67 3.62 -3.54
CA TRP A 64 4.34 4.52 -2.59
C TRP A 64 4.39 5.96 -3.10
N VAL A 65 4.83 6.18 -4.34
CA VAL A 65 4.87 7.53 -4.94
C VAL A 65 3.48 8.14 -5.01
N GLU A 66 2.47 7.37 -5.43
CA GLU A 66 1.10 7.83 -5.50
C GLU A 66 0.55 8.25 -4.13
N ARG A 67 0.87 7.51 -3.06
CA ARG A 67 0.47 7.86 -1.70
C ARG A 67 1.05 9.20 -1.29
N ILE A 68 2.36 9.39 -1.50
CA ILE A 68 3.04 10.64 -1.16
C ILE A 68 2.46 11.81 -1.99
N CYS A 69 2.20 11.61 -3.28
CA CYS A 69 1.59 12.61 -4.15
C CYS A 69 0.16 13.02 -3.74
N ARG A 70 -0.62 12.10 -3.17
CA ARG A 70 -2.01 12.35 -2.72
C ARG A 70 -2.07 12.99 -1.33
N HIS A 71 -0.98 12.94 -0.57
CA HIS A 71 -0.94 13.49 0.78
C HIS A 71 -0.78 15.03 0.75
N PRO A 72 -1.61 15.79 1.47
CA PRO A 72 -1.64 17.26 1.37
C PRO A 72 -0.32 17.92 1.81
N VAL A 73 0.34 17.39 2.84
CA VAL A 73 1.64 17.90 3.31
C VAL A 73 2.83 17.30 2.55
N LEU A 74 2.96 15.97 2.50
CA LEU A 74 4.14 15.32 1.90
C LEU A 74 4.34 15.66 0.42
N SER A 75 3.25 15.82 -0.36
CA SER A 75 3.33 16.19 -1.78
C SER A 75 3.94 17.57 -2.01
N GLN A 76 3.87 18.48 -1.02
CA GLN A 76 4.42 19.84 -1.09
C GLN A 76 5.86 19.92 -0.58
N SER A 77 6.42 18.82 -0.09
CA SER A 77 7.79 18.80 0.42
C SER A 77 8.79 19.13 -0.69
N GLU A 78 9.63 20.14 -0.47
CA GLU A 78 10.71 20.48 -1.40
C GLU A 78 11.63 19.29 -1.68
N THR A 79 11.88 18.46 -0.66
CA THR A 79 12.69 17.24 -0.80
C THR A 79 12.02 16.24 -1.73
N PHE A 80 10.69 16.07 -1.64
CA PHE A 80 9.94 15.19 -2.53
C PHE A 80 9.86 15.75 -3.96
N HIS A 81 9.64 17.05 -4.11
CA HIS A 81 9.71 17.71 -5.41
C HIS A 81 11.07 17.50 -6.08
N HIS A 82 12.18 17.78 -5.37
CA HIS A 82 13.52 17.50 -5.88
C HIS A 82 13.70 16.02 -6.26
N PHE A 83 13.16 15.11 -5.45
CA PHE A 83 13.20 13.68 -5.75
C PHE A 83 12.53 13.32 -7.08
N ILE A 84 11.35 13.86 -7.39
CA ILE A 84 10.63 13.51 -8.62
C ILE A 84 11.02 14.37 -9.83
N THR A 85 11.54 15.59 -9.64
CA THR A 85 11.83 16.53 -10.74
C THR A 85 13.30 16.73 -11.06
N CYS A 86 14.24 16.37 -10.17
CA CYS A 86 15.67 16.58 -10.45
C CYS A 86 16.10 15.75 -11.67
N PRO A 87 16.75 16.38 -12.68
CA PRO A 87 17.28 15.66 -13.83
C PRO A 87 18.22 14.51 -13.42
N ASN A 88 18.55 13.65 -14.38
CA ASN A 88 19.51 12.55 -14.19
C ASN A 88 20.96 13.04 -14.12
N ASP A 89 21.21 14.07 -13.31
CA ASP A 89 22.51 14.66 -13.05
C ASP A 89 22.91 14.42 -11.58
N GLU A 90 24.02 13.71 -11.39
CA GLU A 90 24.48 13.29 -10.06
C GLU A 90 24.93 14.48 -9.19
N LYS A 91 25.45 15.56 -9.79
CA LYS A 91 25.86 16.76 -9.04
C LYS A 91 24.63 17.51 -8.52
N MET A 92 23.61 17.70 -9.36
CA MET A 92 22.34 18.31 -8.97
C MET A 92 21.62 17.47 -7.91
N TRP A 93 21.60 16.14 -8.08
CA TRP A 93 21.03 15.22 -7.10
C TRP A 93 21.71 15.38 -5.73
N LYS A 94 23.05 15.31 -5.68
CA LYS A 94 23.82 15.49 -4.45
C LYS A 94 23.61 16.86 -3.81
N ALA A 95 23.51 17.92 -4.61
CA ALA A 95 23.27 19.27 -4.10
C ALA A 95 21.90 19.39 -3.40
N GLY A 96 20.82 18.90 -4.02
CA GLY A 96 19.49 18.91 -3.40
C GLY A 96 19.39 17.96 -2.20
N LYS A 97 20.06 16.79 -2.26
CA LYS A 97 20.19 15.89 -1.12
C LYS A 97 20.83 16.58 0.10
N ARG A 98 21.97 17.27 -0.10
CA ARG A 98 22.64 18.03 0.97
C ARG A 98 21.77 19.17 1.52
N ARG A 99 21.01 19.84 0.66
CA ARG A 99 20.06 20.89 1.08
C ARG A 99 19.00 20.33 2.02
N ALA A 100 18.42 19.18 1.66
CA ALA A 100 17.45 18.48 2.51
C ALA A 100 18.08 18.05 3.85
N GLU A 101 19.30 17.50 3.82
CA GLU A 101 20.02 17.08 5.03
C GLU A 101 20.41 18.25 5.96
N ASN A 102 20.54 19.46 5.43
CA ASN A 102 20.86 20.68 6.18
C ASN A 102 19.61 21.47 6.62
N ASP A 103 18.41 20.94 6.40
CA ASP A 103 17.16 21.58 6.82
C ASP A 103 17.08 21.68 8.35
N ARG A 104 16.72 22.86 8.85
CA ARG A 104 16.58 23.13 10.29
C ARG A 104 15.20 22.75 10.83
N LEU A 105 14.19 22.71 9.95
CA LEU A 105 12.80 22.40 10.28
C LEU A 105 12.56 20.89 10.12
N VAL A 106 13.15 20.12 11.02
CA VAL A 106 13.07 18.65 11.06
C VAL A 106 12.76 18.19 12.50
N GLY A 107 12.22 16.98 12.65
CA GLY A 107 11.89 16.43 13.96
C GLY A 107 10.94 17.34 14.74
N ALA A 108 11.28 17.71 15.98
CA ALA A 108 10.46 18.61 16.80
C ALA A 108 10.38 20.06 16.26
N ASN A 109 11.34 20.49 15.45
CA ASN A 109 11.37 21.87 14.96
C ASN A 109 10.34 22.12 13.85
N ILE A 110 9.87 21.07 13.16
CA ILE A 110 8.86 21.20 12.10
C ILE A 110 7.54 21.80 12.62
N PHE A 111 7.21 21.58 13.90
CA PHE A 111 5.98 22.11 14.51
C PHE A 111 6.00 23.64 14.60
N GLN A 112 7.16 24.30 14.51
CA GLN A 112 7.25 25.76 14.42
C GLN A 112 6.72 26.30 13.08
N ALA A 113 6.68 25.45 12.05
CA ALA A 113 6.16 25.78 10.72
C ALA A 113 4.67 25.43 10.54
N ILE A 114 4.01 24.95 11.59
CA ILE A 114 2.59 24.56 11.54
C ILE A 114 1.75 25.64 12.20
N GLU A 115 0.85 26.23 11.42
CA GLU A 115 -0.18 27.12 11.91
C GLU A 115 -1.39 26.30 12.37
N ARG A 116 -1.79 26.48 13.63
CA ARG A 116 -2.96 25.81 14.21
C ARG A 116 -4.16 26.76 14.32
N PRO A 117 -5.40 26.24 14.38
CA PRO A 117 -6.57 27.05 14.69
C PRO A 117 -6.43 27.75 16.06
N HIS A 118 -6.96 28.97 16.18
CA HIS A 118 -7.01 29.73 17.45
C HIS A 118 -8.02 29.18 18.47
N LYS A 119 -8.56 27.98 18.25
CA LYS A 119 -9.52 27.34 19.15
C LYS A 119 -8.75 26.69 20.33
N PRO A 120 -9.22 26.84 21.58
CA PRO A 120 -8.65 26.10 22.71
C PRO A 120 -8.72 24.60 22.46
N LEU A 121 -7.64 23.89 22.79
CA LEU A 121 -7.59 22.43 22.69
C LEU A 121 -8.41 21.82 23.83
N ASP A 122 -9.30 20.88 23.50
CA ASP A 122 -9.92 20.02 24.49
C ASP A 122 -9.04 18.80 24.75
N ILE A 123 -8.20 18.88 25.80
CA ILE A 123 -7.22 17.83 26.13
C ILE A 123 -7.92 16.49 26.42
N LEU A 124 -9.08 16.52 27.10
CA LEU A 124 -9.81 15.30 27.45
C LEU A 124 -10.33 14.60 26.19
N HIS A 125 -10.80 15.38 25.21
CA HIS A 125 -11.20 14.85 23.91
C HIS A 125 -10.01 14.23 23.15
N VAL A 126 -8.87 14.92 23.13
CA VAL A 126 -7.65 14.44 22.45
C VAL A 126 -7.16 13.14 23.08
N ASP A 127 -7.15 13.04 24.41
CA ASP A 127 -6.76 11.82 25.13
C ASP A 127 -7.69 10.65 24.81
N ALA A 128 -9.01 10.86 24.88
CA ALA A 128 -9.99 9.83 24.55
C ALA A 128 -9.85 9.37 23.09
N THR A 129 -9.59 10.29 22.17
CA THR A 129 -9.35 10.00 20.75
C THR A 129 -8.07 9.19 20.57
N LEU A 130 -6.98 9.58 21.23
CA LEU A 130 -5.68 8.92 21.14
C LEU A 130 -5.72 7.48 21.67
N ASP A 131 -6.39 7.25 22.80
CA ASP A 131 -6.52 5.92 23.39
C ASP A 131 -7.46 5.01 22.58
N GLY A 132 -8.60 5.56 22.15
CA GLY A 132 -9.53 4.85 21.26
C GLY A 132 -8.86 4.47 19.94
N PHE A 133 -8.11 5.40 19.34
CA PHE A 133 -7.38 5.15 18.10
C PHE A 133 -6.23 4.15 18.28
N SER A 134 -5.49 4.21 19.40
CA SER A 134 -4.44 3.23 19.71
C SER A 134 -5.00 1.81 19.81
N THR A 135 -6.15 1.63 20.46
CA THR A 135 -6.83 0.34 20.57
C THR A 135 -7.33 -0.14 19.20
N PHE A 136 -7.90 0.77 18.41
CA PHE A 136 -8.31 0.48 17.03
C PHE A 136 -7.14 0.02 16.16
N LEU A 137 -5.99 0.70 16.21
CA LEU A 137 -4.80 0.34 15.44
C LEU A 137 -4.28 -1.06 15.79
N GLY A 138 -4.30 -1.44 17.06
CA GLY A 138 -3.91 -2.80 17.49
C GLY A 138 -4.79 -3.88 16.84
N ARG A 139 -6.12 -3.71 16.92
CA ARG A 139 -7.07 -4.64 16.27
C ARG A 139 -6.95 -4.64 14.75
N LEU A 140 -6.69 -3.47 14.16
CA LEU A 140 -6.51 -3.34 12.73
C LEU A 140 -5.23 -4.04 12.25
N ASP A 141 -4.11 -3.94 12.99
CA ASP A 141 -2.86 -4.64 12.64
C ASP A 141 -3.07 -6.16 12.59
N GLU A 142 -3.70 -6.73 13.60
CA GLU A 142 -4.03 -8.16 13.65
C GLU A 142 -4.89 -8.58 12.45
N SER A 143 -5.95 -7.81 12.16
CA SER A 143 -6.88 -8.09 11.06
C SER A 143 -6.23 -7.96 9.69
N VAL A 144 -5.41 -6.92 9.48
CA VAL A 144 -4.70 -6.68 8.22
C VAL A 144 -3.66 -7.77 7.97
N ARG A 145 -2.92 -8.20 8.99
CA ARG A 145 -1.95 -9.30 8.87
C ARG A 145 -2.63 -10.62 8.50
N LEU A 146 -3.73 -10.96 9.16
CA LEU A 146 -4.49 -12.17 8.85
C LEU A 146 -5.04 -12.14 7.43
N ALA A 147 -5.65 -11.02 7.02
CA ALA A 147 -6.17 -10.84 5.67
C ALA A 147 -5.05 -10.91 4.62
N GLN A 148 -3.88 -10.32 4.90
CA GLN A 148 -2.73 -10.34 4.00
C GLN A 148 -2.20 -11.77 3.83
N SER A 149 -2.02 -12.51 4.93
CA SER A 149 -1.62 -13.92 4.88
C SER A 149 -2.60 -14.74 4.04
N THR A 150 -3.90 -14.52 4.25
CA THR A 150 -4.95 -15.20 3.48
C THR A 150 -4.84 -14.89 1.99
N CYS A 151 -4.60 -13.63 1.60
CA CYS A 151 -4.43 -13.26 0.20
C CYS A 151 -3.21 -13.94 -0.43
N LEU A 152 -2.08 -13.96 0.29
CA LEU A 152 -0.85 -14.62 -0.18
C LEU A 152 -1.03 -16.13 -0.34
N ASP A 153 -1.69 -16.78 0.64
CA ASP A 153 -1.98 -18.21 0.58
C ASP A 153 -2.93 -18.55 -0.57
N GLN A 154 -3.97 -17.73 -0.79
CA GLN A 154 -4.87 -17.91 -1.92
C GLN A 154 -4.17 -17.71 -3.26
N ALA A 155 -3.40 -16.63 -3.43
CA ALA A 155 -2.63 -16.39 -4.67
C ALA A 155 -1.73 -17.58 -5.02
N LYS A 156 -1.02 -18.12 -4.01
CA LYS A 156 -0.18 -19.30 -4.15
C LYS A 156 -0.96 -20.56 -4.53
N ARG A 157 -2.13 -20.79 -3.93
CA ARG A 157 -3.01 -21.92 -4.27
C ARG A 157 -3.55 -21.82 -5.69
N TYR A 158 -3.88 -20.61 -6.15
CA TYR A 158 -4.30 -20.36 -7.53
C TYR A 158 -3.20 -20.73 -8.54
N GLN A 159 -1.99 -20.25 -8.28
CA GLN A 159 -0.83 -20.50 -9.15
C GLN A 159 -0.39 -21.96 -9.20
N MET A 160 -0.47 -22.68 -8.08
CA MET A 160 0.07 -24.03 -8.00
C MET A 160 -1.01 -25.10 -7.94
N ASP A 161 -1.84 -25.08 -6.89
CA ASP A 161 -2.74 -26.19 -6.61
C ASP A 161 -3.91 -26.23 -7.60
N PHE A 162 -4.60 -25.11 -7.81
CA PHE A 162 -5.74 -25.07 -8.72
C PHE A 162 -5.30 -25.30 -10.15
N LYS A 163 -4.20 -24.69 -10.61
CA LYS A 163 -3.62 -25.00 -11.92
C LYS A 163 -3.37 -26.50 -12.08
N ARG A 164 -2.61 -27.11 -11.15
CA ARG A 164 -2.25 -28.53 -11.21
C ARG A 164 -3.46 -29.46 -11.26
N GLU A 165 -4.51 -29.18 -10.48
CA GLU A 165 -5.71 -30.01 -10.51
C GLU A 165 -6.45 -29.91 -11.84
N HIS A 166 -6.53 -28.72 -12.46
CA HIS A 166 -7.16 -28.57 -13.78
C HIS A 166 -6.32 -29.23 -14.89
N ASP A 167 -4.99 -29.10 -14.84
CA ASP A 167 -4.07 -29.79 -15.77
C ASP A 167 -4.23 -31.32 -15.66
N ARG A 168 -4.44 -31.85 -14.44
CA ARG A 168 -4.70 -33.27 -14.22
C ARG A 168 -6.03 -33.73 -14.84
N VAL A 169 -7.07 -32.91 -14.74
CA VAL A 169 -8.34 -33.17 -15.42
C VAL A 169 -8.14 -33.17 -16.93
N SER A 170 -7.45 -32.15 -17.48
CA SER A 170 -7.12 -32.06 -18.90
C SER A 170 -6.41 -33.32 -19.39
N PHE A 171 -5.33 -33.72 -18.72
CA PHE A 171 -4.54 -34.88 -19.08
C PHE A 171 -5.38 -36.17 -19.12
N SER A 172 -6.29 -36.34 -18.15
CA SER A 172 -7.16 -37.52 -18.08
C SER A 172 -8.09 -37.61 -19.29
N PHE A 173 -8.70 -36.50 -19.70
CA PHE A 173 -9.59 -36.47 -20.87
C PHE A 173 -8.82 -36.58 -22.20
N SER A 174 -7.61 -36.02 -22.32
CA SER A 174 -6.76 -36.24 -23.50
C SER A 174 -6.37 -37.71 -23.65
N LYS A 175 -6.05 -38.39 -22.54
CA LYS A 175 -5.76 -39.83 -22.56
C LYS A 175 -6.97 -40.65 -22.99
N LEU A 176 -8.16 -40.30 -22.50
CA LEU A 176 -9.39 -40.95 -22.89
C LEU A 176 -9.70 -40.74 -24.38
N SER A 177 -9.56 -39.51 -24.89
CA SER A 177 -9.70 -39.20 -26.33
C SER A 177 -8.81 -40.09 -27.18
N LYS A 178 -7.51 -40.16 -26.85
CA LYS A 178 -6.53 -40.97 -27.57
C LYS A 178 -6.87 -42.46 -27.54
N ALA A 179 -7.45 -42.96 -26.44
CA ALA A 179 -7.90 -44.34 -26.39
C ALA A 179 -9.05 -44.61 -27.37
N PHE A 180 -10.05 -43.72 -27.43
CA PHE A 180 -11.15 -43.82 -28.40
C PHE A 180 -10.69 -43.70 -29.86
N GLU A 181 -9.61 -42.96 -30.14
CA GLU A 181 -9.00 -42.89 -31.48
C GLU A 181 -8.39 -44.23 -31.94
N THR A 182 -8.06 -45.13 -31.00
CA THR A 182 -7.49 -46.45 -31.34
C THR A 182 -8.54 -47.51 -31.63
N ASP A 183 -9.83 -47.24 -31.42
CA ASP A 183 -10.90 -48.19 -31.70
C ASP A 183 -11.07 -48.39 -33.21
N PRO A 184 -10.83 -49.61 -33.75
CA PRO A 184 -10.93 -49.89 -35.18
C PRO A 184 -12.37 -49.80 -35.73
N PHE A 185 -13.37 -49.73 -34.85
CA PHE A 185 -14.79 -49.58 -35.20
C PHE A 185 -15.32 -48.17 -34.97
N ASN A 186 -14.46 -47.21 -34.61
CA ASN A 186 -14.85 -45.82 -34.42
C ASN A 186 -15.37 -45.23 -35.74
N ASP A 187 -16.67 -44.98 -35.81
CA ASP A 187 -17.41 -44.53 -36.98
C ASP A 187 -17.40 -43.00 -37.15
N GLY A 188 -16.83 -42.25 -36.21
CA GLY A 188 -16.75 -40.81 -36.34
C GLY A 188 -15.91 -40.14 -35.25
N SER A 189 -14.88 -39.41 -35.68
CA SER A 189 -13.96 -38.60 -34.86
C SER A 189 -14.60 -37.57 -33.91
N GLY A 190 -15.92 -37.38 -33.95
CA GLY A 190 -16.63 -36.33 -33.21
C GLY A 190 -16.48 -36.47 -31.69
N LEU A 191 -16.64 -37.66 -31.12
CA LEU A 191 -16.50 -37.86 -29.68
C LEU A 191 -15.06 -37.67 -29.21
N SER A 192 -14.08 -38.26 -29.91
CA SER A 192 -12.66 -38.05 -29.59
C SER A 192 -12.29 -36.57 -29.69
N GLN A 193 -12.69 -35.89 -30.75
CA GLN A 193 -12.47 -34.44 -30.89
C GLN A 193 -13.14 -33.64 -29.78
N ALA A 194 -14.36 -33.98 -29.37
CA ALA A 194 -15.05 -33.31 -28.27
C ALA A 194 -14.36 -33.54 -26.91
N LEU A 195 -13.87 -34.76 -26.66
CA LEU A 195 -13.06 -35.08 -25.47
C LEU A 195 -11.71 -34.35 -25.47
N GLN A 196 -11.07 -34.23 -26.63
CA GLN A 196 -9.85 -33.46 -26.77
C GLN A 196 -10.09 -31.96 -26.57
N GLU A 197 -11.22 -31.41 -27.06
CA GLU A 197 -11.62 -30.03 -26.78
C GLU A 197 -11.87 -29.81 -25.28
N MET A 198 -12.50 -30.77 -24.60
CA MET A 198 -12.69 -30.71 -23.14
C MET A 198 -11.34 -30.69 -22.41
N SER A 199 -10.37 -31.50 -22.84
CA SER A 199 -9.01 -31.45 -22.30
C SER A 199 -8.41 -30.05 -22.46
N THR A 200 -8.42 -29.50 -23.68
CA THR A 200 -7.89 -28.17 -23.95
C THR A 200 -8.60 -27.09 -23.11
N ALA A 201 -9.92 -27.17 -22.93
CA ALA A 201 -10.66 -26.25 -22.09
C ALA A 201 -10.19 -26.28 -20.63
N TYR A 202 -9.92 -27.46 -20.06
CA TYR A 202 -9.42 -27.58 -18.69
C TYR A 202 -7.97 -27.09 -18.52
N GLU A 203 -7.11 -27.30 -19.52
CA GLU A 203 -5.74 -26.75 -19.52
C GLU A 203 -5.76 -25.21 -19.57
N GLU A 204 -6.64 -24.64 -20.40
CA GLU A 204 -6.84 -23.19 -20.44
C GLU A 204 -7.39 -22.66 -19.12
N ILE A 205 -8.37 -23.33 -18.49
CA ILE A 205 -8.89 -22.94 -17.18
C ILE A 205 -7.78 -23.01 -16.12
N GLY A 206 -6.92 -24.03 -16.13
CA GLY A 206 -5.75 -24.11 -15.25
C GLY A 206 -4.83 -22.89 -15.41
N THR A 207 -4.58 -22.47 -16.65
CA THR A 207 -3.82 -21.26 -16.96
C THR A 207 -4.55 -19.98 -16.53
N MET A 208 -5.89 -19.94 -16.61
CA MET A 208 -6.67 -18.82 -16.07
C MET A 208 -6.50 -18.70 -14.55
N TYR A 209 -6.54 -19.83 -13.80
CA TYR A 209 -6.27 -19.83 -12.36
C TYR A 209 -4.87 -19.34 -12.04
N GLU A 210 -3.87 -19.75 -12.82
CA GLU A 210 -2.47 -19.33 -12.62
C GLU A 210 -2.29 -17.82 -12.74
N MET A 211 -2.94 -17.22 -13.72
CA MET A 211 -2.80 -15.78 -14.01
C MET A 211 -3.72 -14.90 -13.17
N GLN A 212 -4.78 -15.44 -12.60
CA GLN A 212 -5.82 -14.67 -11.91
C GLN A 212 -5.32 -13.80 -10.74
N PRO A 213 -4.42 -14.26 -9.84
CA PRO A 213 -4.02 -13.49 -8.66
C PRO A 213 -3.51 -12.08 -8.96
N LYS A 214 -2.84 -11.87 -10.11
CA LYS A 214 -2.36 -10.56 -10.55
C LYS A 214 -3.48 -9.53 -10.72
N HIS A 215 -4.73 -9.97 -10.85
CA HIS A 215 -5.90 -9.12 -11.11
C HIS A 215 -6.74 -8.79 -9.87
N ASP A 216 -6.64 -9.57 -8.80
CA ASP A 216 -7.49 -9.41 -7.61
C ASP A 216 -6.76 -9.62 -6.28
N TRP A 217 -6.21 -10.81 -6.04
CA TRP A 217 -5.53 -11.18 -4.79
C TRP A 217 -4.27 -10.34 -4.54
N ASP A 218 -3.42 -10.17 -5.54
CA ASP A 218 -2.16 -9.43 -5.40
C ASP A 218 -2.41 -7.93 -5.16
N PRO A 219 -3.28 -7.23 -5.94
CA PRO A 219 -3.64 -5.84 -5.63
C PRO A 219 -4.21 -5.65 -4.21
N LEU A 220 -5.04 -6.58 -3.73
CA LEU A 220 -5.60 -6.51 -2.38
C LEU A 220 -4.51 -6.74 -1.31
N SER A 221 -3.64 -7.74 -1.52
CA SER A 221 -2.50 -8.03 -0.65
C SER A 221 -1.54 -6.83 -0.55
N ASN A 222 -1.28 -6.15 -1.67
CA ASN A 222 -0.43 -4.96 -1.74
C ASN A 222 -1.01 -3.80 -0.93
N LEU A 223 -2.33 -3.59 -0.98
CA LEU A 223 -2.99 -2.60 -0.13
C LEU A 223 -2.81 -2.95 1.35
N LEU A 224 -3.02 -4.21 1.72
CA LEU A 224 -2.91 -4.67 3.12
C LEU A 224 -1.47 -4.52 3.63
N PHE A 225 -0.46 -4.82 2.80
CA PHE A 225 0.94 -4.53 3.12
C PHE A 225 1.17 -3.05 3.44
N GLU A 226 0.64 -2.17 2.59
CA GLU A 226 0.79 -0.73 2.77
C GLU A 226 0.18 -0.26 4.09
N TYR A 227 -1.06 -0.68 4.38
CA TYR A 227 -1.74 -0.34 5.63
C TYR A 227 -1.03 -0.88 6.86
N ARG A 228 -0.41 -2.07 6.79
CA ARG A 228 0.42 -2.59 7.88
C ARG A 228 1.58 -1.65 8.22
N GLY A 229 2.27 -1.11 7.22
CA GLY A 229 3.35 -0.15 7.46
C GLY A 229 2.86 1.23 7.93
N LEU A 230 1.70 1.68 7.45
CA LEU A 230 1.06 2.90 7.97
C LEU A 230 0.65 2.76 9.44
N ILE A 231 0.06 1.62 9.82
CA ILE A 231 -0.32 1.30 11.22
C ILE A 231 0.91 1.30 12.13
N TYR A 232 2.01 0.67 11.68
CA TYR A 232 3.27 0.70 12.41
C TYR A 232 3.78 2.14 12.61
N SER A 233 3.79 2.94 11.54
CA SER A 233 4.22 4.35 11.61
C SER A 233 3.34 5.19 12.54
N PHE A 234 2.03 4.98 12.51
CA PHE A 234 1.09 5.64 13.41
C PHE A 234 1.33 5.30 14.89
N SER A 235 1.83 4.10 15.19
CA SER A 235 2.16 3.74 16.57
C SER A 235 3.25 4.66 17.14
N SER A 236 4.24 5.05 16.32
CA SER A 236 5.25 6.04 16.70
C SER A 236 4.67 7.45 16.84
N VAL A 237 3.75 7.84 15.93
CA VAL A 237 3.04 9.14 16.02
C VAL A 237 2.22 9.23 17.32
N ASN A 238 1.50 8.16 17.69
CA ASN A 238 0.74 8.09 18.92
C ASN A 238 1.65 8.23 20.15
N SER A 239 2.81 7.55 20.15
CA SER A 239 3.79 7.67 21.23
C SER A 239 4.29 9.11 21.39
N LEU A 240 4.61 9.78 20.27
CA LEU A 240 5.04 11.18 20.28
C LEU A 240 4.01 12.08 20.95
N LEU A 241 2.72 11.96 20.56
CA LEU A 241 1.67 12.77 21.16
C LEU A 241 1.48 12.45 22.65
N LYS A 242 1.51 11.16 23.05
CA LYS A 242 1.42 10.75 24.46
C LYS A 242 2.53 11.41 25.30
N ASP A 243 3.76 11.39 24.81
CA ASP A 243 4.91 11.98 25.51
C ASP A 243 4.78 13.50 25.63
N VAL A 244 4.31 14.17 24.58
CA VAL A 244 4.09 15.62 24.57
C VAL A 244 2.99 16.03 25.54
N LEU A 245 1.87 15.31 25.58
CA LEU A 245 0.77 15.57 26.52
C LEU A 245 1.18 15.28 27.97
N ALA A 246 1.97 14.22 28.21
CA ALA A 246 2.53 13.94 29.54
C ALA A 246 3.44 15.07 30.04
N LYS A 247 4.33 15.58 29.17
CA LYS A 247 5.20 16.74 29.48
C LYS A 247 4.38 17.99 29.81
N ARG A 248 3.30 18.25 29.06
CA ARG A 248 2.38 19.36 29.33
C ARG A 248 1.78 19.24 30.74
N ARG A 249 1.21 18.09 31.11
CA ARG A 249 0.60 17.88 32.43
C ARG A 249 1.59 18.08 33.57
N ASN A 250 2.82 17.59 33.40
CA ASN A 250 3.88 17.78 34.39
C ASN A 250 4.24 19.27 34.54
N ALA A 251 4.38 20.00 33.42
CA ALA A 251 4.64 21.43 33.45
C ALA A 251 3.50 22.24 34.09
N GLU A 252 2.23 21.89 33.82
CA GLU A 252 1.07 22.51 34.46
C GLU A 252 1.03 22.25 35.97
N LYS A 253 1.45 21.05 36.42
CA LYS A 253 1.57 20.72 37.84
C LYS A 253 2.70 21.51 38.50
N ASP A 254 3.89 21.55 37.89
CA ASP A 254 5.04 22.28 38.42
C ASP A 254 4.78 23.78 38.51
N ALA A 255 4.05 24.35 37.54
CA ALA A 255 3.61 25.75 37.59
C ALA A 255 2.66 26.03 38.75
N LYS A 256 1.70 25.13 39.04
CA LYS A 256 0.81 25.24 40.21
C LYS A 256 1.57 25.16 41.53
N GLU A 257 2.65 24.37 41.56
CA GLU A 257 3.53 24.19 42.72
C GLU A 257 4.62 25.28 42.83
N GLY A 258 4.65 26.26 41.92
CA GLY A 258 5.63 27.35 41.91
C GLY A 258 7.06 26.93 41.52
N ARG A 259 7.23 25.76 40.91
CA ARG A 259 8.53 25.17 40.52
C ARG A 259 8.92 25.44 39.06
N LEU A 260 8.07 26.10 38.29
CA LEU A 260 8.30 26.43 36.89
C LEU A 260 8.29 27.95 36.69
N GLU A 261 9.24 28.46 35.90
CA GLU A 261 9.26 29.85 35.49
C GLU A 261 8.00 30.21 34.68
N TYR A 262 7.42 31.37 34.96
CA TYR A 262 6.14 31.82 34.38
C TYR A 262 6.15 31.88 32.84
N ASP A 263 7.30 32.16 32.23
CA ASP A 263 7.44 32.33 30.77
C ASP A 263 7.53 31.00 29.99
N GLN A 264 7.83 29.89 30.67
CA GLN A 264 8.05 28.60 30.00
C GLN A 264 6.73 27.84 29.73
N LEU A 265 5.74 27.98 30.61
CA LEU A 265 4.47 27.24 30.51
C LEU A 265 3.68 27.53 29.22
N PRO A 266 3.49 28.80 28.79
CA PRO A 266 2.77 29.09 27.55
C PRO A 266 3.42 28.44 26.32
N HIS A 267 4.76 28.37 26.29
CA HIS A 267 5.49 27.78 25.18
C HIS A 267 5.29 26.25 25.10
N ILE A 268 5.25 25.57 26.25
CA ILE A 268 4.97 24.12 26.34
C ILE A 268 3.53 23.83 25.91
N ILE A 269 2.57 24.62 26.39
CA ILE A 269 1.16 24.50 26.01
C ILE A 269 0.99 24.70 24.50
N ASN A 270 1.56 25.78 23.95
CA ASN A 270 1.48 26.07 22.52
C ASN A 270 2.06 24.95 21.66
N HIS A 271 3.24 24.44 22.03
CA HIS A 271 3.83 23.30 21.32
C HIS A 271 2.93 22.06 21.39
N SER A 272 2.42 21.72 22.58
CA SER A 272 1.55 20.55 22.76
C SER A 272 0.26 20.65 21.94
N ASP A 273 -0.34 21.85 21.88
CA ASP A 273 -1.54 22.09 21.08
C ASP A 273 -1.25 21.92 19.59
N THR A 274 -0.13 22.45 19.09
CA THR A 274 0.24 22.30 17.68
C THR A 274 0.44 20.83 17.30
N VAL A 275 1.09 20.04 18.16
CA VAL A 275 1.26 18.59 17.94
C VAL A 275 -0.08 17.87 17.94
N ALA A 276 -0.99 18.20 18.87
CA ALA A 276 -2.32 17.61 18.96
C ALA A 276 -3.18 17.92 17.72
N TYR A 277 -3.23 19.18 17.28
CA TYR A 277 -3.97 19.55 16.07
C TYR A 277 -3.37 18.91 14.80
N ALA A 278 -2.05 18.79 14.71
CA ALA A 278 -1.41 18.08 13.60
C ALA A 278 -1.80 16.59 13.59
N PHE A 279 -1.86 15.95 14.76
CA PHE A 279 -2.34 14.59 14.90
C PHE A 279 -3.80 14.43 14.48
N GLU A 280 -4.71 15.30 14.95
CA GLU A 280 -6.13 15.23 14.58
C GLU A 280 -6.34 15.42 13.08
N ALA A 281 -5.60 16.36 12.46
CA ALA A 281 -5.63 16.57 11.02
C ALA A 281 -5.17 15.33 10.25
N GLU A 282 -4.09 14.69 10.70
CA GLU A 282 -3.57 13.47 10.08
C GLU A 282 -4.49 12.25 10.30
N LEU A 283 -5.07 12.13 11.50
CA LEU A 283 -6.06 11.11 11.80
C LEU A 283 -7.29 11.22 10.88
N ALA A 284 -7.80 12.44 10.70
CA ALA A 284 -8.92 12.71 9.79
C ALA A 284 -8.56 12.36 8.33
N HIS A 285 -7.34 12.72 7.88
CA HIS A 285 -6.83 12.35 6.56
C HIS A 285 -6.78 10.82 6.40
N PHE A 286 -6.16 10.11 7.33
CA PHE A 286 -6.05 8.65 7.33
C PHE A 286 -7.41 7.96 7.28
N GLN A 287 -8.39 8.40 8.08
CA GLN A 287 -9.73 7.82 8.10
C GLN A 287 -10.46 7.97 6.75
N ALA A 288 -10.41 9.17 6.16
CA ALA A 288 -11.04 9.45 4.87
C ALA A 288 -10.40 8.62 3.75
N VAL A 289 -9.08 8.56 3.72
CA VAL A 289 -8.31 7.81 2.73
C VAL A 289 -8.50 6.30 2.88
N ARG A 290 -8.45 5.77 4.12
CA ARG A 290 -8.70 4.36 4.43
C ARG A 290 -10.04 3.89 3.91
N THR A 291 -11.09 4.66 4.16
CA THR A 291 -12.44 4.30 3.70
C THR A 291 -12.49 4.20 2.17
N LYS A 292 -11.90 5.18 1.47
CA LYS A 292 -11.87 5.20 0.00
C LYS A 292 -11.06 4.03 -0.57
N ASP A 293 -9.89 3.76 0.01
CA ASP A 293 -8.98 2.73 -0.47
C ASP A 293 -9.58 1.34 -0.33
N PHE A 294 -10.07 0.99 0.87
CA PHE A 294 -10.68 -0.32 1.12
C PHE A 294 -11.92 -0.53 0.26
N ASN A 295 -12.79 0.48 0.13
CA ASN A 295 -13.96 0.40 -0.75
C ASN A 295 -13.55 0.14 -2.20
N LYS A 296 -12.55 0.86 -2.72
CA LYS A 296 -12.06 0.68 -4.08
C LYS A 296 -11.44 -0.71 -4.29
N ALA A 297 -10.58 -1.15 -3.36
CA ALA A 297 -9.88 -2.43 -3.47
C ALA A 297 -10.84 -3.61 -3.37
N ILE A 298 -11.76 -3.61 -2.41
CA ILE A 298 -12.76 -4.68 -2.25
C ILE A 298 -13.69 -4.71 -3.47
N ALA A 299 -14.15 -3.56 -3.95
CA ALA A 299 -14.96 -3.52 -5.16
C ALA A 299 -14.21 -4.02 -6.40
N SER A 300 -12.92 -3.69 -6.54
CA SER A 300 -12.07 -4.18 -7.63
C SER A 300 -11.86 -5.69 -7.53
N PHE A 301 -11.59 -6.20 -6.33
CA PHE A 301 -11.43 -7.62 -6.04
C PHE A 301 -12.68 -8.41 -6.44
N LEU A 302 -13.86 -7.97 -6.00
CA LEU A 302 -15.13 -8.62 -6.34
C LEU A 302 -15.40 -8.61 -7.84
N LYS A 303 -15.13 -7.49 -8.52
CA LYS A 303 -15.26 -7.40 -9.99
C LYS A 303 -14.30 -8.37 -10.70
N GLY A 304 -13.06 -8.48 -10.22
CA GLY A 304 -12.07 -9.43 -10.73
C GLY A 304 -12.56 -10.87 -10.62
N GLN A 305 -13.04 -11.26 -9.43
CA GLN A 305 -13.58 -12.59 -9.16
C GLN A 305 -14.84 -12.90 -9.98
N ILE A 306 -15.79 -11.95 -10.09
CA ILE A 306 -16.99 -12.13 -10.94
C ILE A 306 -16.60 -12.37 -12.38
N SER A 307 -15.72 -11.52 -12.93
CA SER A 307 -15.27 -11.66 -14.31
C SER A 307 -14.52 -12.98 -14.55
N PHE A 308 -13.75 -13.43 -13.57
CA PHE A 308 -13.02 -14.70 -13.63
C PHE A 308 -13.96 -15.90 -13.74
N TYR A 309 -14.92 -16.02 -12.83
CA TYR A 309 -15.86 -17.15 -12.85
C TYR A 309 -16.78 -17.12 -14.08
N GLN A 310 -17.12 -15.94 -14.60
CA GLN A 310 -17.83 -15.81 -15.87
C GLN A 310 -17.01 -16.36 -17.04
N LYS A 311 -15.72 -16.01 -17.16
CA LYS A 311 -14.83 -16.53 -18.20
C LYS A 311 -14.71 -18.06 -18.16
N ILE A 312 -14.61 -18.65 -16.96
CA ILE A 312 -14.60 -20.10 -16.79
C ILE A 312 -15.91 -20.71 -17.30
N SER A 313 -17.04 -20.13 -16.89
CA SER A 313 -18.37 -20.58 -17.33
C SER A 313 -18.50 -20.53 -18.85
N ASP A 314 -18.08 -19.44 -19.49
CA ASP A 314 -18.13 -19.26 -20.94
C ASP A 314 -17.23 -20.27 -21.66
N ARG A 315 -16.03 -20.56 -21.11
CA ARG A 315 -15.11 -21.53 -21.70
C ARG A 315 -15.66 -22.95 -21.65
N LEU A 316 -16.23 -23.34 -20.52
CA LEU A 316 -16.93 -24.62 -20.37
C LEU A 316 -18.14 -24.71 -21.30
N GLY A 317 -18.93 -23.63 -21.41
CA GLY A 317 -20.06 -23.55 -22.33
C GLY A 317 -19.66 -23.74 -23.79
N THR A 318 -18.52 -23.19 -24.20
CA THR A 318 -17.96 -23.36 -25.56
C THR A 318 -17.54 -24.81 -25.81
N SER A 319 -16.88 -25.45 -24.84
CA SER A 319 -16.48 -26.86 -24.94
C SER A 319 -17.71 -27.78 -25.03
N LEU A 320 -18.76 -27.51 -24.25
CA LEU A 320 -20.01 -28.28 -24.26
C LEU A 320 -20.67 -28.34 -25.64
N GLN A 321 -20.59 -27.28 -26.46
CA GLN A 321 -21.19 -27.27 -27.79
C GLN A 321 -20.63 -28.37 -28.71
N LYS A 322 -19.41 -28.86 -28.48
CA LYS A 322 -18.83 -29.96 -29.26
C LYS A 322 -19.50 -31.32 -29.03
N PHE A 323 -20.26 -31.47 -27.95
CA PHE A 323 -20.99 -32.70 -27.64
C PHE A 323 -22.46 -32.65 -28.09
N ILE A 324 -22.96 -31.46 -28.46
CA ILE A 324 -24.39 -31.22 -28.77
C ILE A 324 -24.60 -30.97 -30.28
N MET A 325 -23.53 -30.62 -31.01
CA MET A 325 -23.48 -30.63 -32.48
C MET A 325 -23.18 -32.03 -32.99
#